data_AF-A0A7C3DYJ9-F1
#
_entry.id   AF-A0A7C3DYJ9-F1
#
_cell.length_a   1.000
_cell.length_b   1.000
_cell.length_c   1.000
_cell.angle_alpha   90.00
_cell.angle_beta   90.00
_cell.angle_gamma   90.00
#
_symmetry.space_group_name_H-M   'P 1'
#
loop_
_entity.id
_entity.type
_entity.pdbx_description
1 polymer ?
#
loop_
_entity_poly.entity_id
_entity_poly.type
_entity_poly.pdbx_seq_one_letter_code
_entity_poly.pdbx_strand_id
1 'polypeptide(L)'
;MKWIIPPVPADAITAELTPEKFIRHTNFGGNDIYIVNAQNSPHIIKEIGRLRELTFRSAGGGTGKDLDLDEFDTSETPYEQLIVWDPKDREILGGYRYILCKKAVEKSTGILATSELFNFSEKFVTEYMPLTIELGRSFVQPSYQSTAKSRKGIFALDNLWDGLGALTILHPEIRYFFGKVTMYPDFNRPARDMILFFLNKYFGDKEGLITPINPIRIETPLHHLEKVFSGETYSDNYKILSKTVRLLGENIPPL
;
A
#
# COMPACT_ATOMS: atom_id res chain seq x y z
N MET A 1 -18.49 -15.46 6.01
CA MET A 1 -17.96 -14.08 5.99
C MET A 1 -18.70 -13.26 7.03
N LYS A 2 -18.00 -12.51 7.89
CA LYS A 2 -18.63 -11.69 8.94
C LYS A 2 -19.15 -10.38 8.37
N TRP A 3 -20.16 -9.80 9.02
CA TRP A 3 -20.59 -8.42 8.75
C TRP A 3 -19.48 -7.45 9.16
N ILE A 4 -19.22 -6.46 8.31
CA ILE A 4 -18.31 -5.35 8.64
C ILE A 4 -18.99 -4.52 9.73
N ILE A 5 -18.21 -4.05 10.71
CA ILE A 5 -18.75 -3.20 11.78
C ILE A 5 -19.42 -1.94 11.21
N PRO A 6 -20.38 -1.32 11.93
CA PRO A 6 -20.88 0.01 11.57
C PRO A 6 -19.75 1.06 11.62
N PRO A 7 -19.89 2.19 10.90
CA PRO A 7 -18.95 3.31 10.97
C PRO A 7 -18.73 3.77 12.41
N VAL A 8 -17.47 4.08 12.75
CA VAL A 8 -17.15 4.72 14.03
C VAL A 8 -17.74 6.14 14.02
N PRO A 9 -18.35 6.63 15.13
CA PRO A 9 -18.93 7.96 15.16
C PRO A 9 -17.92 9.05 14.81
N ALA A 10 -18.30 9.99 13.94
CA ALA A 10 -17.41 11.05 13.47
C ALA A 10 -16.86 11.93 14.60
N ASP A 11 -17.64 12.14 15.67
CA ASP A 11 -17.18 12.90 16.85
C ASP A 11 -16.07 12.16 17.60
N ALA A 12 -16.14 10.83 17.69
CA ALA A 12 -15.11 10.00 18.29
C ALA A 12 -13.81 10.00 17.47
N ILE A 13 -13.91 10.02 16.13
CA ILE A 13 -12.77 10.19 15.23
C ILE A 13 -12.16 11.58 15.38
N THR A 14 -12.99 12.63 15.33
CA THR A 14 -12.54 14.03 15.39
C THR A 14 -11.83 14.34 16.71
N ALA A 15 -12.29 13.75 17.82
CA ALA A 15 -11.65 13.90 19.12
C ALA A 15 -10.20 13.37 19.16
N GLU A 16 -9.84 12.45 18.27
CA GLU A 16 -8.49 11.90 18.18
C GLU A 16 -7.58 12.66 17.18
N LEU A 17 -8.14 13.54 16.34
CA LEU A 17 -7.41 14.35 15.36
C LEU A 17 -6.83 15.62 16.00
N THR A 18 -5.79 15.44 16.82
CA THR A 18 -5.15 16.54 17.56
C THR A 18 -4.06 17.26 16.75
N PRO A 19 -3.69 18.51 17.11
CA PRO A 19 -2.64 19.26 16.40
C PRO A 19 -1.27 18.55 16.36
N GLU A 20 -0.94 17.75 17.36
CA GLU A 20 0.35 17.04 17.44
C GLU A 20 0.45 15.91 16.41
N LYS A 21 -0.70 15.42 15.93
CA LYS A 21 -0.81 14.34 14.93
C LYS A 21 -0.97 14.89 13.52
N PHE A 22 -1.25 16.19 13.38
CA PHE A 22 -1.44 16.86 12.11
C PHE A 22 -0.10 17.05 11.42
N ILE A 23 -0.06 16.71 10.13
CA ILE A 23 1.17 16.79 9.33
C ILE A 23 1.12 17.97 8.37
N ARG A 24 0.07 18.03 7.55
CA ARG A 24 -0.10 19.09 6.56
C ARG A 24 -1.50 19.09 5.96
N HIS A 25 -1.84 20.20 5.35
CA HIS A 25 -2.92 20.26 4.35
C HIS A 25 -2.43 19.66 3.03
N THR A 26 -3.34 18.99 2.35
CA THR A 26 -3.14 18.50 0.98
C THR A 26 -3.06 19.65 -0.02
N ASN A 27 -2.39 19.42 -1.15
CA ASN A 27 -2.27 20.43 -2.23
C ASN A 27 -3.61 20.68 -2.93
N PHE A 28 -4.46 19.66 -3.03
CA PHE A 28 -5.75 19.69 -3.71
C PHE A 28 -6.83 19.01 -2.88
N GLY A 29 -8.07 19.48 -3.01
CA GLY A 29 -9.24 18.87 -2.36
C GLY A 29 -9.59 19.44 -1.00
N GLY A 30 -8.67 20.16 -0.33
CA GLY A 30 -8.95 20.75 0.99
C GLY A 30 -9.00 19.71 2.10
N ASN A 31 -8.25 18.61 1.93
CA ASN A 31 -8.14 17.52 2.89
C ASN A 31 -6.90 17.70 3.78
N ASP A 32 -6.88 16.99 4.89
CA ASP A 32 -5.84 17.04 5.90
C ASP A 32 -5.11 15.70 6.03
N ILE A 33 -3.82 15.74 6.37
CA ILE A 33 -3.02 14.55 6.58
C ILE A 33 -2.64 14.44 8.05
N TYR A 34 -2.90 13.27 8.63
CA TYR A 34 -2.55 12.93 10.00
C TYR A 34 -1.74 11.64 10.05
N ILE A 35 -0.91 11.51 11.09
CA ILE A 35 -0.22 10.27 11.45
C ILE A 35 -0.69 9.82 12.83
N VAL A 36 -1.17 8.59 12.92
CA VAL A 36 -1.77 8.02 14.13
C VAL A 36 -1.38 6.55 14.30
N ASN A 37 -1.59 5.99 15.49
CA ASN A 37 -1.44 4.55 15.73
C ASN A 37 -2.40 4.06 16.82
N ALA A 38 -2.37 2.75 17.10
CA ALA A 38 -3.30 2.12 18.05
C ALA A 38 -3.15 2.61 19.48
N GLN A 39 -1.99 3.15 19.87
CA GLN A 39 -1.76 3.64 21.23
C GLN A 39 -2.37 5.02 21.45
N ASN A 40 -2.41 5.87 20.41
CA ASN A 40 -2.83 7.26 20.55
C ASN A 40 -4.21 7.57 19.92
N SER A 41 -4.73 6.69 19.07
CA SER A 41 -5.97 6.92 18.32
C SER A 41 -6.77 5.63 18.07
N PRO A 42 -7.24 4.94 19.13
CA PRO A 42 -7.92 3.65 19.01
C PRO A 42 -9.21 3.70 18.16
N HIS A 43 -9.96 4.81 18.17
CA HIS A 43 -11.16 4.94 17.35
C HIS A 43 -10.82 5.10 15.87
N ILE A 44 -9.78 5.87 15.54
CA ILE A 44 -9.28 5.99 14.17
C ILE A 44 -8.76 4.64 13.67
N ILE A 45 -7.99 3.89 14.48
CA ILE A 45 -7.51 2.56 14.08
C ILE A 45 -8.67 1.59 13.80
N LYS A 46 -9.71 1.61 14.64
CA LYS A 46 -10.90 0.81 14.41
C LYS A 46 -11.60 1.18 13.10
N GLU A 47 -11.68 2.47 12.78
CA GLU A 47 -12.25 2.95 11.52
C GLU A 47 -11.38 2.57 10.30
N ILE A 48 -10.05 2.66 10.42
CA ILE A 48 -9.12 2.18 9.38
C ILE A 48 -9.36 0.69 9.10
N GLY A 49 -9.47 -0.14 10.12
CA GLY A 49 -9.73 -1.57 9.95
C GLY A 49 -11.05 -1.84 9.24
N ARG A 50 -12.09 -1.05 9.54
CA ARG A 50 -13.39 -1.12 8.86
C ARG A 50 -13.29 -0.74 7.39
N LEU A 51 -12.63 0.38 7.09
CA LEU A 51 -12.47 0.91 5.74
C LEU A 51 -11.58 0.02 4.87
N ARG A 52 -10.52 -0.57 5.44
CA ARG A 52 -9.69 -1.58 4.78
C ARG A 52 -10.49 -2.81 4.41
N GLU A 53 -11.21 -3.39 5.37
CA GLU A 53 -12.02 -4.57 5.07
C GLU A 53 -13.09 -4.25 4.02
N LEU A 54 -13.74 -3.08 4.11
CA LEU A 54 -14.70 -2.62 3.11
C LEU A 54 -14.06 -2.50 1.71
N THR A 55 -12.86 -1.95 1.63
CA THR A 55 -12.15 -1.70 0.37
C THR A 55 -11.57 -2.98 -0.24
N PHE A 56 -10.90 -3.80 0.57
CA PHE A 56 -10.26 -5.01 0.06
C PHE A 56 -11.28 -6.09 -0.24
N ARG A 57 -12.35 -6.21 0.56
CA ARG A 57 -13.43 -7.17 0.26
C ARG A 57 -14.13 -6.87 -1.06
N SER A 58 -14.39 -5.59 -1.36
CA SER A 58 -15.00 -5.22 -2.65
C SER A 58 -14.08 -5.51 -3.84
N ALA A 59 -12.77 -5.54 -3.62
CA ALA A 59 -11.75 -5.89 -4.60
C ALA A 59 -11.35 -7.39 -4.59
N GLY A 60 -12.05 -8.26 -3.85
CA GLY A 60 -11.77 -9.70 -3.79
C GLY A 60 -10.66 -10.13 -2.81
N GLY A 61 -10.06 -9.17 -2.07
CA GLY A 61 -8.92 -9.37 -1.18
C GLY A 61 -9.18 -9.24 0.33
N GLY A 62 -10.44 -9.09 0.75
CA GLY A 62 -10.79 -8.88 2.15
C GLY A 62 -10.46 -10.08 3.05
N THR A 63 -10.27 -9.83 4.34
CA THR A 63 -9.99 -10.88 5.34
C THR A 63 -11.21 -11.75 5.64
N GLY A 64 -12.42 -11.25 5.29
CA GLY A 64 -13.70 -11.87 5.62
C GLY A 64 -14.11 -11.72 7.09
N LYS A 65 -13.31 -10.99 7.88
CA LYS A 65 -13.60 -10.60 9.26
C LYS A 65 -14.45 -9.32 9.30
N ASP A 66 -14.80 -8.86 10.48
CA ASP A 66 -15.52 -7.60 10.70
C ASP A 66 -14.62 -6.36 10.59
N LEU A 67 -13.30 -6.55 10.74
CA LEU A 67 -12.23 -5.56 10.62
C LEU A 67 -11.00 -6.19 9.95
N ASP A 68 -10.29 -5.42 9.13
CA ASP A 68 -8.95 -5.75 8.64
C ASP A 68 -7.89 -5.04 9.51
N LEU A 69 -7.58 -5.69 10.64
CA LEU A 69 -6.46 -5.36 11.53
C LEU A 69 -5.70 -6.65 11.82
N ASP A 70 -4.37 -6.56 11.82
CA ASP A 70 -3.48 -7.64 12.21
C ASP A 70 -2.60 -7.23 13.41
N GLU A 71 -1.73 -8.14 13.85
CA GLU A 71 -0.87 -7.89 15.02
C GLU A 71 0.07 -6.69 14.82
N PHE A 72 0.41 -6.34 13.58
CA PHE A 72 1.26 -5.19 13.27
C PHE A 72 0.52 -3.86 13.52
N ASP A 73 -0.81 -3.85 13.48
CA ASP A 73 -1.59 -2.64 13.77
C ASP A 73 -1.76 -2.40 15.28
N THR A 74 -1.68 -3.43 16.13
CA THR A 74 -2.03 -3.35 17.56
C THR A 74 -0.95 -3.81 18.53
N SER A 75 0.27 -4.09 18.07
CA SER A 75 1.38 -4.50 18.93
C SER A 75 1.87 -3.38 19.86
N GLU A 76 2.85 -3.69 20.71
CA GLU A 76 3.52 -2.70 21.56
C GLU A 76 4.31 -1.63 20.77
N THR A 77 4.73 -1.95 19.55
CA THR A 77 5.30 -1.00 18.60
C THR A 77 4.48 -1.08 17.31
N PRO A 78 3.26 -0.52 17.31
CA PRO A 78 2.35 -0.65 16.19
C PRO A 78 2.89 0.12 14.99
N TYR A 79 2.48 -0.30 13.80
CA TYR A 79 2.73 0.50 12.60
C TYR A 79 1.97 1.81 12.71
N GLU A 80 2.63 2.87 12.27
CA GLU A 80 2.00 4.16 12.10
C GLU A 80 1.03 4.09 10.92
N GLN A 81 -0.01 4.91 10.99
CA GLN A 81 -1.03 5.03 9.98
C GLN A 81 -1.06 6.46 9.51
N LEU A 82 -0.66 6.66 8.26
CA LEU A 82 -0.85 7.92 7.56
C LEU A 82 -2.26 7.91 6.98
N ILE A 83 -3.09 8.87 7.35
CA ILE A 83 -4.46 8.99 6.85
C ILE A 83 -4.68 10.33 6.15
N VAL A 84 -5.57 10.31 5.16
CA VAL A 84 -6.15 11.52 4.57
C VAL A 84 -7.55 11.69 5.14
N TRP A 85 -7.82 12.84 5.72
CA TRP A 85 -9.08 13.22 6.36
C TRP A 85 -9.80 14.30 5.55
N ASP A 86 -11.09 14.10 5.31
CA ASP A 86 -11.98 15.08 4.69
C ASP A 86 -12.67 15.85 5.81
N PRO A 87 -12.29 17.11 6.10
CA PRO A 87 -12.90 17.88 7.17
C PRO A 87 -14.35 18.29 6.87
N LYS A 88 -14.76 18.30 5.59
CA LYS A 88 -16.11 18.69 5.18
C LYS A 88 -17.10 17.56 5.40
N ASP A 89 -16.76 16.36 4.93
CA ASP A 89 -17.61 15.17 5.08
C ASP A 89 -17.35 14.44 6.42
N ARG A 90 -16.27 14.79 7.12
CA ARG A 90 -15.83 14.17 8.38
C ARG A 90 -15.57 12.67 8.23
N GLU A 91 -14.82 12.32 7.18
CA GLU A 91 -14.50 10.94 6.83
C GLU A 91 -13.02 10.75 6.48
N ILE A 92 -12.50 9.53 6.70
CA ILE A 92 -11.16 9.15 6.23
C ILE A 92 -11.26 8.71 4.78
N LEU A 93 -10.58 9.37 3.85
CA LEU A 93 -10.64 9.03 2.41
C LEU A 93 -9.79 7.80 2.09
N GLY A 94 -8.66 7.66 2.78
CA GLY A 94 -7.67 6.63 2.51
C GLY A 94 -6.50 6.73 3.45
N GLY A 95 -5.56 5.80 3.33
CA GLY A 95 -4.36 5.81 4.14
C GLY A 95 -3.32 4.78 3.72
N TYR A 96 -2.16 4.90 4.36
CA TYR A 96 -1.03 3.98 4.30
C TYR A 96 -0.66 3.52 5.71
N ARG A 97 -0.41 2.22 5.86
CA ARG A 97 0.33 1.69 7.01
C ARG A 97 1.81 1.84 6.75
N TYR A 98 2.58 2.27 7.74
CA TYR A 98 4.03 2.31 7.60
C TYR A 98 4.80 2.08 8.90
N ILE A 99 6.06 1.66 8.77
CA ILE A 99 7.01 1.65 9.88
C ILE A 99 8.40 2.04 9.37
N LEU A 100 9.16 2.75 10.21
CA LEU A 100 10.59 2.96 9.97
C LEU A 100 11.30 1.62 10.23
N CYS A 101 11.87 1.02 9.19
CA CYS A 101 12.45 -0.32 9.32
C CYS A 101 13.59 -0.36 10.35
N LYS A 102 14.31 0.75 10.54
CA LYS A 102 15.28 0.93 11.63
C LYS A 102 14.70 0.60 13.02
N LYS A 103 13.46 1.03 13.32
CA LYS A 103 12.79 0.75 14.61
C LYS A 103 12.48 -0.74 14.78
N ALA A 104 12.19 -1.44 13.69
CA ALA A 104 11.92 -2.88 13.71
C ALA A 104 13.21 -3.67 14.05
N VAL A 105 14.35 -3.25 13.50
CA VAL A 105 15.66 -3.85 13.76
C VAL A 105 16.16 -3.58 15.19
N GLU A 106 16.15 -2.32 15.63
CA GLU A 106 16.77 -1.90 16.89
C GLU A 106 16.13 -2.50 18.13
N LYS A 107 14.83 -2.75 18.10
CA LYS A 107 14.11 -3.25 19.26
C LYS A 107 14.15 -4.77 19.39
N SER A 108 14.66 -5.52 18.40
CA SER A 108 14.55 -7.00 18.34
C SER A 108 13.11 -7.52 18.52
N THR A 109 12.10 -6.65 18.41
CA THR A 109 10.71 -6.89 18.85
C THR A 109 9.74 -7.09 17.70
N GLY A 110 10.16 -7.06 16.43
CA GLY A 110 9.22 -7.09 15.32
C GLY A 110 9.83 -7.53 14.00
N ILE A 111 9.46 -8.74 13.60
CA ILE A 111 9.43 -9.20 12.21
C ILE A 111 8.63 -8.14 11.41
N LEU A 112 9.22 -7.57 10.36
CA LEU A 112 8.49 -6.70 9.43
C LEU A 112 7.30 -7.48 8.83
N ALA A 113 6.18 -6.85 8.49
CA ALA A 113 5.05 -7.59 7.93
C ALA A 113 5.43 -8.30 6.62
N THR A 114 6.39 -7.74 5.90
CA THR A 114 6.99 -8.34 4.70
C THR A 114 7.95 -9.51 4.99
N SER A 115 8.48 -9.65 6.20
CA SER A 115 9.38 -10.77 6.55
C SER A 115 8.66 -12.11 6.66
N GLU A 116 7.33 -12.13 6.70
CA GLU A 116 6.53 -13.34 6.51
C GLU A 116 6.53 -13.85 5.05
N LEU A 117 6.95 -13.00 4.11
CA LEU A 117 6.84 -13.24 2.67
C LEU A 117 8.20 -13.27 1.97
N PHE A 118 9.20 -12.61 2.53
CA PHE A 118 10.51 -12.42 1.92
C PHE A 118 11.65 -12.73 2.89
N ASN A 119 12.73 -13.28 2.32
CA ASN A 119 14.04 -13.30 2.95
C ASN A 119 14.79 -12.02 2.57
N PHE A 120 15.51 -11.46 3.55
CA PHE A 120 16.35 -10.28 3.36
C PHE A 120 17.82 -10.68 3.39
N SER A 121 18.62 -10.20 2.44
CA SER A 121 20.06 -10.41 2.47
C SER A 121 20.70 -9.60 3.60
N GLU A 122 21.88 -10.03 4.05
CA GLU A 122 22.67 -9.27 5.04
C GLU A 122 22.95 -7.85 4.55
N LYS A 123 23.24 -7.68 3.26
CA LYS A 123 23.42 -6.38 2.63
C LYS A 123 22.17 -5.51 2.74
N PHE A 124 20.99 -6.05 2.47
CA PHE A 124 19.74 -5.30 2.65
C PHE A 124 19.53 -4.87 4.10
N VAL A 125 19.70 -5.79 5.05
CA VAL A 125 19.50 -5.53 6.49
C VAL A 125 20.46 -4.46 7.01
N THR A 126 21.70 -4.45 6.55
CA THR A 126 22.76 -3.56 7.06
C THR A 126 22.82 -2.20 6.36
N GLU A 127 22.68 -2.18 5.04
CA GLU A 127 22.89 -0.96 4.24
C GLU A 127 21.58 -0.24 3.88
N TYR A 128 20.49 -0.97 3.69
CA TYR A 128 19.24 -0.42 3.15
C TYR A 128 18.17 -0.26 4.21
N MET A 129 17.95 -1.29 5.02
CA MET A 129 16.88 -1.34 6.02
C MET A 129 16.89 -0.15 7.00
N PRO A 130 18.05 0.36 7.50
CA PRO A 130 18.06 1.53 8.39
C PRO A 130 17.58 2.83 7.72
N LEU A 131 17.57 2.88 6.38
CA LEU A 131 17.23 4.03 5.55
C LEU A 131 15.88 3.83 4.83
N THR A 132 15.10 2.83 5.25
CA THR A 132 13.88 2.38 4.56
C THR A 132 12.65 2.56 5.44
N ILE A 133 11.56 3.03 4.82
CA ILE A 133 10.20 2.89 5.36
C ILE A 133 9.51 1.72 4.68
N GLU A 134 8.99 0.77 5.46
CA GLU A 134 8.06 -0.22 4.94
C GLU A 134 6.66 0.41 4.84
N LEU A 135 6.01 0.23 3.69
CA LEU A 135 4.66 0.63 3.37
C LEU A 135 3.77 -0.61 3.17
N GLY A 136 2.53 -0.52 3.63
CA GLY A 136 1.55 -1.57 3.43
C GLY A 136 0.12 -1.09 3.56
N ARG A 137 -0.82 -2.01 3.26
CA ARG A 137 -2.27 -1.84 3.43
C ARG A 137 -2.78 -0.48 2.93
N SER A 138 -2.28 -0.03 1.78
CA SER A 138 -2.76 1.19 1.16
C SER A 138 -4.19 1.01 0.69
N PHE A 139 -5.03 2.00 0.95
CA PHE A 139 -6.42 1.95 0.54
C PHE A 139 -6.94 3.36 0.26
N VAL A 140 -7.91 3.42 -0.64
CA VAL A 140 -8.83 4.54 -0.81
C VAL A 140 -10.22 3.94 -0.65
N GLN A 141 -11.02 4.44 0.28
CA GLN A 141 -12.33 3.84 0.54
C GLN A 141 -13.28 3.99 -0.67
N PRO A 142 -14.23 3.06 -0.87
CA PRO A 142 -14.96 2.97 -2.14
C PRO A 142 -15.70 4.24 -2.58
N SER A 143 -16.21 5.05 -1.65
CA SER A 143 -16.90 6.31 -1.94
C SER A 143 -16.00 7.38 -2.57
N TYR A 144 -14.68 7.23 -2.45
CA TYR A 144 -13.64 8.14 -2.97
C TYR A 144 -12.79 7.47 -4.07
N GLN A 145 -13.19 6.32 -4.59
CA GLN A 145 -12.52 5.74 -5.76
C GLN A 145 -13.08 6.34 -7.05
N SER A 146 -12.24 6.53 -8.07
CA SER A 146 -12.59 7.17 -9.36
C SER A 146 -13.69 6.44 -10.15
N THR A 147 -13.93 5.17 -9.86
CA THR A 147 -15.03 4.37 -10.41
C THR A 147 -16.37 4.65 -9.75
N ALA A 148 -16.38 5.20 -8.52
CA ALA A 148 -17.57 5.77 -7.93
C ALA A 148 -17.88 7.07 -8.69
N LYS A 149 -19.15 7.34 -8.98
CA LYS A 149 -19.65 8.53 -9.70
C LYS A 149 -19.41 9.86 -8.96
N SER A 150 -18.49 9.88 -8.01
CA SER A 150 -18.21 10.95 -7.06
C SER A 150 -16.96 11.72 -7.47
N ARG A 151 -17.11 13.03 -7.70
CA ARG A 151 -15.96 13.95 -7.88
C ARG A 151 -15.07 14.04 -6.63
N LYS A 152 -15.50 13.50 -5.49
CA LYS A 152 -14.77 13.54 -4.21
C LYS A 152 -13.46 12.75 -4.25
N GLY A 153 -13.38 11.72 -5.09
CA GLY A 153 -12.23 10.82 -5.18
C GLY A 153 -11.09 11.25 -6.10
N ILE A 154 -11.24 12.36 -6.82
CA ILE A 154 -10.31 12.75 -7.91
C ILE A 154 -8.88 12.92 -7.38
N PHE A 155 -8.73 13.49 -6.17
CA PHE A 155 -7.43 13.80 -5.58
C PHE A 155 -6.98 12.78 -4.52
N ALA A 156 -7.70 11.67 -4.31
CA ALA A 156 -7.42 10.76 -3.20
C ALA A 156 -5.99 10.18 -3.27
N LEU A 157 -5.55 9.77 -4.47
CA LEU A 157 -4.19 9.27 -4.67
C LEU A 157 -3.15 10.39 -4.54
N ASP A 158 -3.41 11.57 -5.11
CA ASP A 158 -2.51 12.73 -4.99
C ASP A 158 -2.33 13.15 -3.53
N ASN A 159 -3.39 13.10 -2.73
CA ASN A 159 -3.36 13.40 -1.30
C ASN A 159 -2.57 12.35 -0.49
N LEU A 160 -2.60 11.08 -0.89
CA LEU A 160 -1.75 10.06 -0.28
C LEU A 160 -0.27 10.31 -0.63
N TRP A 161 0.03 10.69 -1.88
CA TRP A 161 1.37 11.10 -2.29
C TRP A 161 1.88 12.34 -1.55
N ASP A 162 1.00 13.30 -1.28
CA ASP A 162 1.30 14.46 -0.42
C ASP A 162 1.78 14.02 0.98
N GLY A 163 1.21 12.94 1.51
CA GLY A 163 1.57 12.36 2.79
C GLY A 163 2.88 11.58 2.74
N LEU A 164 3.08 10.73 1.73
CA LEU A 164 4.36 10.03 1.53
C LEU A 164 5.51 11.02 1.32
N GLY A 165 5.27 12.12 0.61
CA GLY A 165 6.23 13.21 0.49
C GLY A 165 6.52 13.92 1.81
N ALA A 166 5.53 14.06 2.70
CA ALA A 166 5.76 14.61 4.04
C ALA A 166 6.62 13.69 4.91
N LEU A 167 6.51 12.36 4.75
CA LEU A 167 7.35 11.41 5.48
C LEU A 167 8.85 11.60 5.20
N THR A 168 9.24 11.99 3.98
CA THR A 168 10.66 12.24 3.65
C THR A 168 11.20 13.53 4.28
N ILE A 169 10.32 14.46 4.64
CA ILE A 169 10.68 15.67 5.38
C ILE A 169 10.76 15.37 6.89
N LEU A 170 9.81 14.59 7.42
CA LEU A 170 9.79 14.18 8.82
C LEU A 170 10.95 13.21 9.17
N HIS A 171 11.37 12.41 8.21
CA HIS A 171 12.44 11.43 8.32
C HIS A 171 13.49 11.65 7.24
N PRO A 172 14.33 12.70 7.37
CA PRO A 172 15.31 13.10 6.34
C PRO A 172 16.40 12.04 6.10
N GLU A 173 16.55 11.07 7.00
CA GLU A 173 17.43 9.91 6.85
C GLU A 173 16.90 8.88 5.84
N ILE A 174 15.60 8.88 5.56
CA ILE A 174 14.97 7.87 4.71
C ILE A 174 15.28 8.13 3.25
N ARG A 175 15.67 7.05 2.56
CA ARG A 175 16.01 7.05 1.13
C ARG A 175 15.12 6.15 0.31
N TYR A 176 14.47 5.17 0.94
CA TYR A 176 13.74 4.13 0.25
C TYR A 176 12.36 3.93 0.88
N PHE A 177 11.38 3.71 0.01
CA PHE A 177 10.12 3.07 0.38
C PHE A 177 10.17 1.62 -0.11
N PHE A 178 9.72 0.72 0.75
CA PHE A 178 9.66 -0.70 0.46
C PHE A 178 8.26 -1.22 0.79
N GLY A 179 7.75 -2.16 0.00
CA GLY A 179 6.44 -2.75 0.26
C GLY A 179 6.11 -3.82 -0.76
N LYS A 180 4.96 -4.46 -0.57
CA LYS A 180 4.44 -5.46 -1.50
C LYS A 180 3.21 -4.94 -2.24
N VAL A 181 3.09 -5.33 -3.49
CA VAL A 181 1.84 -5.24 -4.24
C VAL A 181 1.17 -6.61 -4.23
N THR A 182 -0.16 -6.62 -4.08
CA THR A 182 -0.94 -7.87 -4.08
C THR A 182 -1.66 -7.99 -5.42
N MET A 183 -1.47 -9.12 -6.10
CA MET A 183 -2.31 -9.56 -7.21
C MET A 183 -3.19 -10.69 -6.70
N TYR A 184 -4.50 -10.53 -6.79
CA TYR A 184 -5.45 -11.49 -6.23
C TYR A 184 -5.55 -12.77 -7.09
N PRO A 185 -6.01 -13.91 -6.53
CA PRO A 185 -6.04 -15.18 -7.25
C PRO A 185 -6.92 -15.21 -8.50
N ASP A 186 -7.90 -14.31 -8.58
CA ASP A 186 -8.80 -14.10 -9.72
C ASP A 186 -8.16 -13.28 -10.85
N PHE A 187 -6.99 -12.67 -10.62
CA PHE A 187 -6.25 -11.94 -11.64
C PHE A 187 -5.88 -12.85 -12.81
N ASN A 188 -6.12 -12.38 -14.03
CA ASN A 188 -5.85 -13.13 -15.24
C ASN A 188 -4.38 -13.60 -15.31
N ARG A 189 -4.14 -14.91 -15.31
CA ARG A 189 -2.78 -15.48 -15.20
C ARG A 189 -1.84 -15.05 -16.34
N PRO A 190 -2.22 -15.09 -17.63
CA PRO A 190 -1.42 -14.47 -18.68
C PRO A 190 -1.08 -13.00 -18.45
N ALA A 191 -2.02 -12.19 -17.95
CA ALA A 191 -1.76 -10.79 -17.61
C ALA A 191 -0.75 -10.65 -16.45
N ARG A 192 -0.92 -11.44 -15.38
CA ARG A 192 0.02 -11.51 -14.24
C ARG A 192 1.42 -11.83 -14.72
N ASP A 193 1.54 -12.89 -15.52
CA ASP A 193 2.82 -13.38 -16.05
C ASP A 193 3.52 -12.34 -16.94
N MET A 194 2.75 -11.60 -17.75
CA MET A 194 3.25 -10.47 -18.53
C MET A 194 3.81 -9.34 -17.64
N ILE A 195 3.11 -8.99 -16.55
CA ILE A 195 3.57 -7.97 -15.61
C ILE A 195 4.83 -8.44 -14.89
N LEU A 196 4.86 -9.67 -14.36
CA LEU A 196 6.01 -10.23 -13.67
C LEU A 196 7.24 -10.31 -14.59
N PHE A 197 7.06 -10.76 -15.83
CA PHE A 197 8.14 -10.78 -16.82
C PHE A 197 8.67 -9.39 -17.13
N PHE A 198 7.78 -8.41 -17.35
CA PHE A 198 8.17 -7.03 -17.62
C PHE A 198 8.96 -6.43 -16.45
N LEU A 199 8.47 -6.59 -15.21
CA LEU A 199 9.14 -6.11 -14.02
C LEU A 199 10.52 -6.75 -13.85
N ASN A 200 10.63 -8.07 -14.06
CA ASN A 200 11.91 -8.75 -13.98
C ASN A 200 12.91 -8.28 -15.07
N LYS A 201 12.42 -8.05 -16.29
CA LYS A 201 13.24 -7.59 -17.43
C LYS A 201 13.88 -6.21 -17.17
N TYR A 202 13.14 -5.28 -16.55
CA TYR A 202 13.58 -3.89 -16.40
C TYR A 202 14.03 -3.51 -14.98
N PHE A 203 13.47 -4.16 -13.97
CA PHE A 203 13.61 -3.80 -12.55
C PHE A 203 13.92 -5.02 -11.66
N GLY A 204 14.38 -6.13 -12.25
CA GLY A 204 14.75 -7.32 -11.49
C GLY A 204 15.84 -7.04 -10.46
N ASP A 205 15.72 -7.65 -9.28
CA ASP A 205 16.73 -7.58 -8.23
C ASP A 205 17.99 -8.36 -8.63
N LYS A 206 19.01 -7.63 -9.08
CA LYS A 206 20.29 -8.21 -9.55
C LYS A 206 21.21 -8.62 -8.41
N GLU A 207 20.99 -8.08 -7.21
CA GLU A 207 21.84 -8.29 -6.04
C GLU A 207 21.25 -9.30 -5.06
N GLY A 208 20.00 -9.72 -5.28
CA GLY A 208 19.29 -10.63 -4.40
C GLY A 208 19.09 -10.03 -3.00
N LEU A 209 18.83 -8.73 -2.93
CA LEU A 209 18.56 -8.01 -1.68
C LEU A 209 17.32 -8.56 -0.98
N ILE A 210 16.28 -8.90 -1.76
CA ILE A 210 15.00 -9.37 -1.24
C ILE A 210 14.51 -10.52 -2.12
N THR A 211 14.31 -11.70 -1.51
CA THR A 211 13.85 -12.89 -2.25
C THR A 211 12.57 -13.46 -1.64
N PRO A 212 11.58 -13.87 -2.45
CA PRO A 212 10.34 -14.44 -1.94
C PRO A 212 10.60 -15.80 -1.26
N ILE A 213 9.96 -16.03 -0.12
CA ILE A 213 9.98 -17.34 0.56
C ILE A 213 9.29 -18.39 -0.33
N ASN A 214 8.14 -18.01 -0.92
CA ASN A 214 7.37 -18.84 -1.85
C ASN A 214 7.22 -18.11 -3.19
N PRO A 215 8.16 -18.30 -4.15
CA PRO A 215 8.12 -17.58 -5.43
C PRO A 215 6.91 -17.97 -6.28
N ILE A 216 6.25 -16.96 -6.86
CA ILE A 216 5.26 -17.16 -7.91
C ILE A 216 5.98 -17.63 -9.18
N ARG A 217 5.43 -18.68 -9.80
CA ARG A 217 5.94 -19.19 -11.08
C ARG A 217 5.18 -18.54 -12.24
N ILE A 218 5.93 -18.05 -13.22
CA ILE A 218 5.40 -17.66 -14.52
C ILE A 218 4.96 -18.96 -15.23
N GLU A 219 3.67 -19.07 -15.52
CA GLU A 219 3.07 -20.26 -16.15
C GLU A 219 3.15 -20.16 -17.69
N THR A 220 3.12 -18.93 -18.20
CA THR A 220 3.26 -18.62 -19.62
C THR A 220 4.69 -18.93 -20.10
N PRO A 221 4.87 -19.67 -21.21
CA PRO A 221 6.20 -19.98 -21.73
C PRO A 221 7.02 -18.71 -22.03
N LEU A 222 8.27 -18.66 -21.55
CA LEU A 222 9.13 -17.48 -21.67
C LEU A 222 9.28 -16.99 -23.11
N HIS A 223 9.45 -17.91 -24.07
CA HIS A 223 9.58 -17.56 -25.49
C HIS A 223 8.33 -16.88 -26.08
N HIS A 224 7.14 -17.07 -25.49
CA HIS A 224 5.95 -16.28 -25.86
C HIS A 224 6.05 -14.85 -25.33
N LEU A 225 6.46 -14.69 -24.07
CA LEU A 225 6.62 -13.39 -23.44
C LEU A 225 7.71 -12.57 -24.14
N GLU A 226 8.82 -13.18 -24.51
CA GLU A 226 9.90 -12.54 -25.29
C GLU A 226 9.41 -12.03 -26.65
N LYS A 227 8.53 -12.78 -27.33
CA LYS A 227 7.91 -12.35 -28.59
C LYS A 227 6.91 -11.22 -28.40
N VAL A 228 6.15 -11.22 -27.29
CA VAL A 228 5.22 -10.13 -26.96
C VAL A 228 6.00 -8.84 -26.69
N PHE A 229 7.06 -8.91 -25.90
CA PHE A 229 7.87 -7.76 -25.50
C PHE A 229 9.08 -7.55 -26.42
N SER A 230 8.80 -7.38 -27.72
CA SER A 230 9.78 -7.17 -28.79
C SER A 230 10.10 -5.70 -29.07
N GLY A 231 9.58 -4.76 -28.27
CA GLY A 231 9.89 -3.34 -28.42
C GLY A 231 11.37 -3.04 -28.13
N GLU A 232 11.93 -2.04 -28.81
CA GLU A 232 13.34 -1.65 -28.65
C GLU A 232 13.58 -0.91 -27.34
N THR A 233 12.59 -0.14 -26.87
CA THR A 233 12.71 0.68 -25.66
C THR A 233 11.81 0.20 -24.53
N TYR A 234 12.12 0.67 -23.31
CA TYR A 234 11.21 0.55 -22.16
C TYR A 234 9.82 1.12 -22.48
N SER A 235 9.75 2.30 -23.11
CA SER A 235 8.49 2.97 -23.43
C SER A 235 7.63 2.13 -24.38
N ASP A 236 8.24 1.51 -25.38
CA ASP A 236 7.53 0.67 -26.34
C ASP A 236 6.98 -0.59 -25.67
N ASN A 237 7.81 -1.28 -24.87
CA ASN A 237 7.37 -2.46 -24.14
C ASN A 237 6.34 -2.14 -23.04
N TYR A 238 6.40 -0.95 -22.43
CA TYR A 238 5.38 -0.51 -21.48
C TYR A 238 4.03 -0.25 -22.16
N LYS A 239 4.02 0.37 -23.35
CA LYS A 239 2.81 0.53 -24.17
C LYS A 239 2.21 -0.82 -24.54
N ILE A 240 3.06 -1.79 -24.91
CA ILE A 240 2.64 -3.16 -25.18
C ILE A 240 2.01 -3.77 -23.92
N LEU A 241 2.69 -3.73 -22.77
CA LEU A 241 2.18 -4.25 -21.49
C LEU A 241 0.81 -3.65 -21.16
N SER A 242 0.70 -2.32 -21.18
CA SER A 242 -0.54 -1.62 -20.84
C SER A 242 -1.70 -2.03 -21.76
N LYS A 243 -1.44 -2.14 -23.06
CA LYS A 243 -2.44 -2.57 -24.04
C LYS A 243 -2.85 -4.04 -23.81
N THR A 244 -1.90 -4.96 -23.67
CA THR A 244 -2.18 -6.40 -23.58
C THR A 244 -2.87 -6.76 -22.27
N VAL A 245 -2.45 -6.18 -21.15
CA VAL A 245 -3.11 -6.37 -19.84
C VAL A 245 -4.57 -5.88 -19.88
N ARG A 246 -4.82 -4.70 -20.47
CA ARG A 246 -6.18 -4.17 -20.64
C ARG A 246 -7.06 -5.01 -21.55
N LEU A 247 -6.51 -5.58 -22.63
CA LEU A 247 -7.24 -6.49 -23.51
C LEU A 247 -7.71 -7.77 -22.80
N LEU A 248 -7.05 -8.14 -21.70
CA LEU A 248 -7.42 -9.27 -20.84
C LEU A 248 -8.37 -8.87 -19.71
N GLY A 249 -8.86 -7.63 -19.69
CA GLY A 249 -9.77 -7.11 -18.66
C GLY A 249 -9.09 -6.69 -17.37
N GLU A 250 -7.75 -6.69 -17.33
CA GLU A 250 -6.97 -6.34 -16.14
C GLU A 250 -6.37 -4.93 -16.24
N ASN A 251 -5.86 -4.44 -15.12
CA ASN A 251 -5.04 -3.24 -15.07
C ASN A 251 -3.66 -3.55 -14.48
N ILE A 252 -2.64 -2.81 -14.92
CA ILE A 252 -1.35 -2.83 -14.23
C ILE A 252 -1.59 -2.16 -12.86
N PRO A 253 -1.29 -2.84 -11.74
CA PRO A 253 -1.40 -2.21 -10.43
C PRO A 253 -0.58 -0.91 -10.42
N PRO A 254 -1.08 0.17 -9.78
CA PRO A 254 -0.26 1.36 -9.57
C PRO A 254 0.98 0.95 -8.77
N LEU A 255 2.16 1.21 -9.35
CA LEU A 255 3.47 0.96 -8.75
C LEU A 255 3.98 2.24 -8.08
#